data_AF-A0A1M5U3W3-F1
#
_entry.id   AF-A0A1M5U3W3-F1
#
_cell.length_a   1.000
_cell.length_b   1.000
_cell.length_c   1.000
_cell.angle_alpha   90.00
_cell.angle_beta   90.00
_cell.angle_gamma   90.00
#
_symmetry.space_group_name_H-M   'P 1'
#
loop_
_entity.id
_entity.type
_entity.pdbx_description
1 polymer ?
#
loop_
_entity_poly.entity_id
_entity_poly.type
_entity_poly.pdbx_seq_one_letter_code
_entity_poly.pdbx_strand_id
1 'polypeptide(L)'
;MPKNLLRVVPIVIVLLLYAAVAGPEWLRNRMLDKELAPQYAALCEGAPLKTVERRNQAMEDGYVVNKLHDCIEKASFKQVAEAKAKYQAEHTPAAQAEAVRVEAARIAQAAREKETAELQAIAAQLQTPKPPTDEPPQIPFRRLDANTAAEADLANAFGLDAQIAADMVHERGKKKFTDWPDLINRVTAFGAARTAMFATLGGLNVNGLALPGPPPDASMVALARESLRPRP
;
A
#
# COMPACT_ATOMS: atom_id res chain seq x y z
N MET A 1 13.90 19.73 93.90
CA MET A 1 14.14 21.01 93.17
C MET A 1 15.66 21.26 93.10
N PRO A 2 16.20 21.88 92.05
CA PRO A 2 16.38 21.32 90.71
C PRO A 2 17.87 21.17 90.32
N LYS A 3 18.11 20.21 89.42
CA LYS A 3 19.34 20.00 88.64
C LYS A 3 19.23 20.81 87.34
N ASN A 4 20.35 21.29 86.80
CA ASN A 4 20.60 21.73 85.40
C ASN A 4 21.19 23.15 85.26
N LEU A 5 22.45 23.36 85.63
CA LEU A 5 23.19 24.57 85.23
C LEU A 5 24.59 24.33 84.62
N LEU A 6 25.07 23.10 84.48
CA LEU A 6 26.32 22.79 83.77
C LEU A 6 26.03 21.92 82.53
N ARG A 7 25.68 22.54 81.39
CA ARG A 7 25.76 21.89 80.06
C ARG A 7 25.61 22.80 78.83
N VAL A 8 25.44 24.12 79.00
CA VAL A 8 25.11 25.03 77.86
C VAL A 8 26.29 25.86 77.35
N VAL A 9 27.38 26.00 78.12
CA VAL A 9 28.49 26.91 77.79
C VAL A 9 29.38 26.47 76.60
N PRO A 10 29.69 25.18 76.34
CA PRO A 10 30.63 24.86 75.26
C PRO A 10 29.99 24.91 73.87
N ILE A 11 28.65 24.82 73.76
CA ILE A 11 27.95 24.77 72.46
C ILE A 11 27.84 26.18 71.84
N VAL A 12 27.60 27.21 72.67
CA VAL A 12 27.44 28.59 72.19
C VAL A 12 28.76 29.18 71.69
N ILE A 13 29.88 28.86 72.35
CA ILE A 13 31.21 29.35 71.96
C ILE A 13 31.69 28.67 70.67
N VAL A 14 31.41 27.36 70.50
CA VAL A 14 31.73 26.63 69.26
C VAL A 14 30.88 27.12 68.08
N LEU A 15 29.59 27.43 68.28
CA LEU A 15 28.72 27.98 67.23
C LEU A 15 29.12 29.40 66.81
N LEU A 16 29.53 30.25 67.75
CA LEU A 16 29.98 31.62 67.45
C LEU A 16 31.34 31.64 66.73
N LEU A 17 32.24 30.70 67.03
CA LEU A 17 33.51 30.56 66.31
C LEU A 17 33.33 29.96 64.91
N TYR A 18 32.36 29.05 64.70
CA TYR A 18 32.08 28.47 63.38
C TYR A 18 31.47 29.50 62.41
N ALA A 19 30.61 30.40 62.90
CA ALA A 19 30.00 31.46 62.10
C ALA A 19 30.99 32.57 61.68
N ALA A 20 32.09 32.75 62.41
CA ALA A 20 33.13 33.74 62.08
C ALA A 20 34.12 33.24 61.00
N VAL A 21 34.29 31.92 60.85
CA VAL A 21 35.18 31.32 59.83
C VAL A 21 34.40 30.96 58.56
N ALA A 22 33.13 30.57 58.67
CA ALA A 22 32.25 30.30 57.54
C ALA A 22 31.31 31.50 57.28
N GLY A 23 31.81 32.53 56.59
CA GLY A 23 30.97 33.64 56.13
C GLY A 23 29.76 33.12 55.32
N PRO A 24 28.59 33.78 55.38
CA PRO A 24 27.32 33.15 55.02
C PRO A 24 27.29 32.76 53.54
N GLU A 25 27.14 31.48 53.22
CA GLU A 25 27.11 30.99 51.84
C GLU A 25 26.02 31.66 50.99
N TRP A 26 24.93 32.10 51.59
CA TRP A 26 23.84 32.83 50.92
C TRP A 26 24.26 34.22 50.43
N LEU A 27 25.22 34.89 51.08
CA LEU A 27 25.80 36.15 50.62
C LEU A 27 26.75 35.94 49.44
N ARG A 28 27.48 34.81 49.43
CA ARG A 28 28.35 34.42 48.32
C ARG A 28 27.56 34.07 47.06
N ASN A 29 26.50 33.27 47.16
CA ASN A 29 25.63 32.95 46.02
C ASN A 29 24.97 34.19 45.42
N ARG A 30 24.49 35.12 46.25
CA ARG A 30 23.83 36.34 45.79
C ARG A 30 24.78 37.34 45.11
N MET A 31 26.05 37.35 45.49
CA MET A 31 27.08 38.14 44.81
C MET A 31 27.50 37.47 43.49
N LEU A 32 27.61 36.13 43.46
CA LEU A 32 27.84 35.37 42.23
C LEU A 32 26.73 35.63 41.20
N ASP A 33 25.46 35.58 41.61
CA ASP A 33 24.32 35.88 40.74
C ASP A 33 24.35 37.32 40.19
N LYS A 34 24.87 38.28 40.98
CA LYS A 34 25.01 39.69 40.57
C LYS A 34 26.17 39.92 39.59
N GLU A 35 27.28 39.19 39.72
CA GLU A 35 28.42 39.29 38.79
C GLU A 35 28.24 38.45 37.53
N LEU A 36 27.50 37.34 37.59
CA LEU A 36 27.13 36.55 36.43
C LEU A 36 26.11 37.27 35.55
N ALA A 37 25.22 38.09 36.13
CA ALA A 37 24.19 38.82 35.40
C ALA A 37 24.71 39.73 34.27
N PRO A 38 25.73 40.60 34.45
CA PRO A 38 26.27 41.41 33.36
C PRO A 38 27.04 40.59 32.33
N GLN A 39 27.75 39.53 32.73
CA GLN A 39 28.46 38.64 31.80
C GLN A 39 27.47 37.82 30.95
N TYR A 40 26.42 37.31 31.59
CA TYR A 40 25.30 36.65 30.93
C TYR A 40 24.62 37.58 29.94
N ALA A 41 24.26 38.80 30.35
CA ALA A 41 23.63 39.78 29.46
C ALA A 41 24.53 40.20 28.30
N ALA A 42 25.86 40.11 28.42
CA ALA A 42 26.80 40.42 27.34
C ALA A 42 26.90 39.31 26.29
N LEU A 43 26.83 38.05 26.69
CA LEU A 43 27.08 36.89 25.82
C LEU A 43 25.82 36.17 25.35
N CYS A 44 24.78 36.18 26.18
CA CYS A 44 23.60 35.35 26.02
C CYS A 44 22.41 36.13 25.44
N GLU A 45 21.69 35.50 24.51
CA GLU A 45 20.38 35.95 24.07
C GLU A 45 19.28 35.12 24.75
N GLY A 46 18.28 35.78 25.31
CA GLY A 46 17.13 35.13 25.95
C GLY A 46 17.40 34.57 27.35
N ALA A 47 16.56 33.61 27.76
CA ALA A 47 16.61 32.98 29.07
C ALA A 47 17.53 31.74 29.09
N PRO A 48 18.10 31.36 30.25
CA PRO A 48 19.03 30.24 30.31
C PRO A 48 18.34 28.90 30.04
N LEU A 49 19.04 28.05 29.29
CA LEU A 49 18.68 26.70 28.90
C LEU A 49 18.99 25.73 30.04
N LYS A 50 18.14 25.75 31.06
CA LYS A 50 18.33 24.99 32.31
C LYS A 50 18.28 23.47 32.15
N THR A 51 17.77 22.95 31.03
CA THR A 51 17.63 21.51 30.78
C THR A 51 18.43 21.08 29.56
N VAL A 52 18.83 19.81 29.54
CA VAL A 52 19.60 19.21 28.44
C VAL A 52 18.77 19.25 27.15
N GLU A 53 17.48 19.00 27.25
CA GLU A 53 16.55 18.98 26.10
C GLU A 53 16.51 20.34 25.42
N ARG A 54 16.42 21.44 26.17
CA ARG A 54 16.42 22.78 25.57
C ARG A 54 17.75 23.14 24.92
N ARG A 55 18.87 22.66 25.46
CA ARG A 55 20.19 22.85 24.85
C ARG A 55 20.33 22.06 23.55
N ASN A 56 19.87 20.82 23.55
CA ASN A 56 19.86 19.98 22.34
C ASN A 56 18.97 20.60 21.26
N GLN A 57 17.76 21.04 21.62
CA GLN A 57 16.87 21.73 20.69
C GLN A 57 17.52 22.99 20.12
N ALA A 58 18.18 23.81 20.94
CA ALA A 58 18.87 24.99 20.44
C ALA A 58 19.98 24.64 19.43
N MET A 59 20.74 23.56 19.68
CA MET A 59 21.74 23.08 18.72
C MET A 59 21.13 22.51 17.44
N GLU A 60 19.99 21.80 17.54
CA GLU A 60 19.23 21.30 16.38
C GLU A 60 18.65 22.44 15.54
N ASP A 61 18.20 23.51 16.19
CA ASP A 61 17.73 24.74 15.55
C ASP A 61 18.88 25.58 14.94
N GLY A 62 20.13 25.13 15.08
CA GLY A 62 21.32 25.75 14.51
C GLY A 62 21.99 26.81 15.38
N TYR A 63 21.60 26.94 16.64
CA TYR A 63 22.22 27.86 17.59
C TYR A 63 23.46 27.27 18.27
N VAL A 64 24.44 28.13 18.52
CA VAL A 64 25.61 27.84 19.36
C VAL A 64 25.25 28.12 20.82
N VAL A 65 25.40 27.10 21.66
CA VAL A 65 25.12 27.18 23.09
C VAL A 65 26.42 27.37 23.87
N ASN A 66 26.49 28.46 24.63
CA ASN A 66 27.58 28.69 25.57
C ASN A 66 27.41 27.76 26.78
N LYS A 67 28.39 26.88 27.00
CA LYS A 67 28.36 25.85 28.06
C LYS A 67 28.59 26.41 29.47
N LEU A 68 29.20 27.58 29.61
CA LEU A 68 29.48 28.20 30.92
C LEU A 68 28.23 28.87 31.50
N HIS A 69 27.37 29.40 30.63
CA HIS A 69 26.15 30.12 31.02
C HIS A 69 24.86 29.40 30.60
N ASP A 70 24.96 28.20 30.00
CA ASP A 70 23.86 27.42 29.46
C ASP A 70 22.89 28.28 28.65
N CYS A 71 23.37 29.01 27.65
CA CYS A 71 22.57 30.00 26.92
C CYS A 71 22.89 30.03 25.43
N ILE A 72 21.99 30.57 24.62
CA ILE A 72 22.28 30.84 23.21
C ILE A 72 23.20 32.04 23.11
N GLU A 73 24.29 31.94 22.35
CA GLU A 73 25.17 33.07 22.12
C GLU A 73 24.50 34.12 21.24
N LYS A 74 24.64 35.41 21.60
CA LYS A 74 24.10 36.53 20.83
C LYS A 74 24.53 36.54 19.37
N ALA A 75 25.80 36.22 19.11
CA ALA A 75 26.34 36.17 17.77
C ALA A 75 25.67 35.06 16.94
N SER A 76 25.44 33.89 17.54
CA SER A 76 24.76 32.79 16.86
C SER A 76 23.28 33.09 16.63
N PHE A 77 22.60 33.70 17.60
CA PHE A 77 21.22 34.12 17.45
C PHE A 77 21.03 35.05 16.25
N LYS A 78 21.89 36.06 16.11
CA LYS A 78 21.88 36.99 14.98
C LYS A 78 22.13 36.26 13.65
N GLN A 79 23.09 35.35 13.60
CA GLN A 79 23.42 34.59 12.38
C GLN A 79 22.23 33.74 11.91
N VAL A 80 21.59 33.00 12.82
CA VAL A 80 20.41 32.19 12.47
C VAL A 80 19.25 33.07 12.03
N ALA A 81 19.04 34.23 12.67
CA ALA A 81 18.02 35.19 12.27
C ALA A 81 18.26 35.73 10.85
N GLU A 82 19.49 36.10 10.51
CA GLU A 82 19.86 36.56 9.17
C GLU A 82 19.73 35.45 8.12
N ALA A 83 20.15 34.22 8.43
CA ALA A 83 20.01 33.07 7.55
C ALA A 83 18.53 32.75 7.28
N LYS A 84 17.71 32.77 8.34
CA LYS A 84 16.25 32.59 8.22
C LYS A 84 15.61 33.68 7.38
N ALA A 85 16.01 34.94 7.58
CA ALA A 85 15.49 36.06 6.79
C ALA A 85 15.86 35.92 5.30
N LYS A 86 17.10 35.52 4.98
CA LYS A 86 17.52 35.23 3.60
C LYS A 86 16.71 34.09 2.99
N TYR A 87 16.58 32.98 3.70
CA TYR A 87 15.78 31.85 3.23
C TYR A 87 14.33 32.25 2.95
N GLN A 88 13.69 33.02 3.84
CA GLN A 88 12.32 33.50 3.66
C GLN A 88 12.18 34.49 2.49
N ALA A 89 13.20 35.32 2.24
CA ALA A 89 13.22 36.23 1.10
C ALA A 89 13.36 35.48 -0.24
N GLU A 90 14.10 34.37 -0.26
CA GLU A 90 14.24 33.51 -1.44
C GLU A 90 13.02 32.59 -1.63
N HIS A 91 12.43 32.09 -0.54
CA HIS A 91 11.32 31.15 -0.53
C HIS A 91 10.00 31.87 -0.24
N THR A 92 9.68 32.86 -1.07
CA THR A 92 8.46 33.64 -0.89
C THR A 92 7.21 32.75 -1.01
N PRO A 93 6.16 32.96 -0.19
CA PRO A 93 4.93 32.19 -0.29
C PRO A 93 4.26 32.29 -1.67
N ALA A 94 4.43 33.43 -2.34
CA ALA A 94 3.94 33.64 -3.71
C ALA A 94 4.68 32.76 -4.73
N ALA A 95 6.01 32.67 -4.65
CA ALA A 95 6.79 31.80 -5.53
C ALA A 95 6.48 30.31 -5.29
N GLN A 96 6.29 29.90 -4.04
CA GLN A 96 5.87 28.53 -3.71
C GLN A 96 4.47 28.23 -4.23
N ALA A 97 3.51 29.14 -4.05
CA ALA A 97 2.15 28.99 -4.56
C ALA A 97 2.16 28.88 -6.09
N GLU A 98 2.96 29.68 -6.78
CA GLU A 98 3.07 29.60 -8.23
C GLU A 98 3.74 28.29 -8.69
N ALA A 99 4.79 27.83 -8.03
CA ALA A 99 5.41 26.53 -8.33
C ALA A 99 4.41 25.38 -8.19
N VAL A 100 3.58 25.39 -7.14
CA VAL A 100 2.50 24.41 -6.95
C VAL A 100 1.46 24.50 -8.07
N ARG A 101 1.08 25.71 -8.50
CA ARG A 101 0.13 25.91 -9.60
C ARG A 101 0.66 25.41 -10.95
N VAL A 102 1.93 25.71 -11.25
CA VAL A 102 2.61 25.26 -12.47
C VAL A 102 2.69 23.73 -12.47
N GLU A 103 3.07 23.13 -11.36
CA GLU A 103 3.17 21.67 -11.27
C GLU A 103 1.78 21.01 -11.39
N ALA A 104 0.76 21.56 -10.74
CA ALA A 104 -0.62 21.08 -10.89
C ALA A 104 -1.10 21.19 -12.36
N ALA A 105 -0.76 22.28 -13.05
CA ALA A 105 -1.10 22.45 -14.46
C ALA A 105 -0.41 21.41 -15.35
N ARG A 106 0.87 21.10 -15.08
CA ARG A 106 1.64 20.05 -15.78
C ARG A 106 1.01 18.68 -15.60
N ILE A 107 0.65 18.33 -14.36
CA ILE A 107 -0.03 17.06 -14.04
C ILE A 107 -1.38 16.98 -14.77
N ALA A 108 -2.17 18.06 -14.74
CA ALA A 108 -3.46 18.10 -15.41
C ALA A 108 -3.33 17.99 -16.93
N GLN A 109 -2.29 18.58 -17.52
CA GLN A 109 -2.00 18.43 -18.95
C GLN A 109 -1.64 16.99 -19.30
N ALA A 110 -0.74 16.36 -18.54
CA ALA A 110 -0.37 14.97 -18.77
C ALA A 110 -1.57 14.01 -18.64
N ALA A 111 -2.51 14.29 -17.74
CA ALA A 111 -3.76 13.53 -17.61
C ALA A 111 -4.64 13.68 -18.86
N ARG A 112 -4.82 14.91 -19.36
CA ARG A 112 -5.56 15.16 -20.61
C ARG A 112 -4.90 14.46 -21.80
N GLU A 113 -3.59 14.49 -21.91
CA GLU A 113 -2.86 13.81 -22.98
C GLU A 113 -3.10 12.30 -22.97
N LYS A 114 -3.06 11.67 -21.78
CA LYS A 114 -3.40 10.25 -21.63
C LYS A 114 -4.83 9.94 -22.08
N GLU A 115 -5.80 10.74 -21.62
CA GLU A 115 -7.20 10.58 -22.03
C GLU A 115 -7.35 10.72 -23.55
N THR A 116 -6.70 11.71 -24.17
CA THR A 116 -6.74 11.86 -25.63
C THR A 116 -6.07 10.69 -26.36
N ALA A 117 -4.97 10.15 -25.83
CA ALA A 117 -4.30 8.99 -26.41
C ALA A 117 -5.17 7.72 -26.30
N GLU A 118 -5.86 7.52 -25.18
CA GLU A 118 -6.82 6.42 -25.01
C GLU A 118 -7.99 6.54 -25.97
N LEU A 119 -8.59 7.73 -26.10
CA LEU A 119 -9.66 7.98 -27.06
C LEU A 119 -9.20 7.76 -28.51
N GLN A 120 -7.98 8.18 -28.85
CA GLN A 120 -7.39 7.91 -30.17
C GLN A 120 -7.14 6.42 -30.39
N ALA A 121 -6.67 5.68 -29.38
CA ALA A 121 -6.48 4.24 -29.47
C ALA A 121 -7.81 3.50 -29.68
N ILE A 122 -8.87 3.90 -28.97
CA ILE A 122 -10.22 3.37 -29.17
C ILE A 122 -10.72 3.70 -30.59
N ALA A 123 -10.57 4.95 -31.04
CA ALA A 123 -10.96 5.36 -32.38
C ALA A 123 -10.21 4.57 -33.47
N ALA A 124 -8.91 4.32 -33.29
CA ALA A 124 -8.12 3.52 -34.20
C ALA A 124 -8.59 2.05 -34.25
N GLN A 125 -8.95 1.45 -33.11
CA GLN A 125 -9.52 0.10 -33.07
C GLN A 125 -10.88 0.01 -33.79
N LEU A 126 -11.71 1.06 -33.70
CA LEU A 126 -12.98 1.12 -34.44
C LEU A 126 -12.77 1.30 -35.95
N GLN A 127 -11.66 1.92 -36.35
CA GLN A 127 -11.32 2.16 -37.75
C GLN A 127 -10.58 1.00 -38.41
N THR A 128 -9.99 0.06 -37.66
CA THR A 128 -9.47 -1.17 -38.26
C THR A 128 -10.65 -1.96 -38.82
N PRO A 129 -10.81 -2.08 -40.16
CA PRO A 129 -11.83 -2.93 -40.71
C PRO A 129 -11.53 -4.35 -40.22
N LYS A 130 -12.44 -4.90 -39.42
CA LYS A 130 -12.46 -6.34 -39.17
C LYS A 130 -12.39 -6.98 -40.56
N PRO A 131 -11.42 -7.87 -40.85
CA PRO A 131 -11.38 -8.55 -42.14
C PRO A 131 -12.77 -9.14 -42.39
N PRO A 132 -13.30 -9.10 -43.63
CA PRO A 132 -14.65 -9.54 -43.92
C PRO A 132 -14.80 -11.02 -43.53
N THR A 133 -15.23 -11.26 -42.29
CA THR A 133 -15.80 -12.51 -41.81
C THR A 133 -17.25 -12.53 -42.26
N ASP A 134 -17.46 -12.49 -43.57
CA ASP A 134 -18.76 -12.82 -44.18
C ASP A 134 -18.94 -14.34 -44.26
N GLU A 135 -17.89 -15.11 -43.96
CA GLU A 135 -18.05 -16.53 -43.66
C GLU A 135 -18.27 -16.68 -42.15
N PRO A 136 -19.49 -17.08 -41.70
CA PRO A 136 -19.68 -17.44 -40.30
C PRO A 136 -18.65 -18.51 -39.94
N PRO A 137 -18.01 -18.43 -38.75
CA PRO A 137 -17.08 -19.47 -38.33
C PRO A 137 -17.79 -20.80 -38.46
N GLN A 138 -17.35 -21.62 -39.40
CA GLN A 138 -17.86 -22.96 -39.56
C GLN A 138 -17.31 -23.74 -38.38
N ILE A 139 -18.05 -23.72 -37.27
CA ILE A 139 -17.79 -24.62 -36.14
C ILE A 139 -18.31 -25.98 -36.61
N PRO A 140 -17.45 -26.93 -37.00
CA PRO A 140 -17.95 -28.22 -37.44
C PRO A 140 -18.56 -28.92 -36.23
N PHE A 141 -19.90 -28.95 -36.16
CA PHE A 141 -20.61 -29.85 -35.27
C PHE A 141 -20.39 -31.27 -35.77
N ARG A 142 -19.31 -31.89 -35.32
CA ARG A 142 -18.94 -33.25 -35.70
C ARG A 142 -19.22 -34.17 -34.52
N ARG A 143 -19.99 -35.23 -34.78
CA ARG A 143 -20.11 -36.31 -33.79
C ARG A 143 -18.77 -37.02 -33.69
N LEU A 144 -18.11 -36.85 -32.55
CA LEU A 144 -16.85 -37.49 -32.22
C LEU A 144 -17.09 -38.47 -31.09
N ASP A 145 -16.37 -39.58 -31.10
CA ASP A 145 -16.38 -40.52 -29.97
C ASP A 145 -15.01 -40.54 -29.32
N ALA A 146 -14.97 -40.38 -28.00
CA ALA A 146 -13.73 -40.33 -27.22
C ALA A 146 -12.85 -41.58 -27.45
N ASN A 147 -13.46 -42.74 -27.72
CA ASN A 147 -12.74 -43.99 -27.92
C ASN A 147 -12.23 -44.19 -29.36
N THR A 148 -12.73 -43.45 -30.36
CA THR A 148 -12.41 -43.71 -31.77
C THR A 148 -11.92 -42.50 -32.58
N ALA A 149 -12.25 -41.27 -32.18
CA ALA A 149 -11.87 -40.07 -32.92
C ALA A 149 -10.34 -39.87 -32.99
N ALA A 150 -9.82 -39.32 -34.08
CA ALA A 150 -8.39 -38.97 -34.17
C ALA A 150 -8.05 -37.83 -33.21
N GLU A 151 -6.78 -37.75 -32.77
CA GLU A 151 -6.32 -36.67 -31.88
C GLU A 151 -6.56 -35.29 -32.49
N ALA A 152 -6.23 -35.12 -33.78
CA ALA A 152 -6.47 -33.88 -34.51
C ALA A 152 -7.96 -33.53 -34.61
N ASP A 153 -8.85 -34.52 -34.67
CA ASP A 153 -10.30 -34.27 -34.67
C ASP A 153 -10.78 -33.84 -33.28
N LEU A 154 -10.26 -34.44 -32.22
CA LEU A 154 -10.55 -34.06 -30.84
C LEU A 154 -10.03 -32.65 -30.52
N ALA A 155 -8.83 -32.29 -30.98
CA ALA A 155 -8.22 -30.98 -30.74
C ALA A 155 -8.97 -29.82 -31.42
N ASN A 156 -9.76 -30.11 -32.45
CA ASN A 156 -10.62 -29.14 -33.14
C ASN A 156 -12.08 -29.18 -32.66
N ALA A 157 -12.40 -30.03 -31.68
CA ALA A 157 -13.76 -30.13 -31.15
C ALA A 157 -14.10 -28.95 -30.23
N PHE A 158 -15.37 -28.53 -30.25
CA PHE A 158 -15.83 -27.40 -29.45
C PHE A 158 -15.61 -27.67 -27.94
N GLY A 159 -14.86 -26.78 -27.29
CA GLY A 159 -14.55 -26.89 -25.86
C GLY A 159 -13.38 -27.82 -25.52
N LEU A 160 -12.69 -28.39 -26.51
CA LEU A 160 -11.45 -29.14 -26.34
C LEU A 160 -10.27 -28.36 -26.92
N ASP A 161 -9.12 -28.45 -26.27
CA ASP A 161 -7.85 -27.95 -26.80
C ASP A 161 -6.89 -29.11 -27.11
N ALA A 162 -5.73 -28.78 -27.69
CA ALA A 162 -4.73 -29.77 -28.07
C ALA A 162 -4.22 -30.61 -26.87
N GLN A 163 -4.14 -30.02 -25.68
CA GLN A 163 -3.69 -30.73 -24.48
C GLN A 163 -4.74 -31.74 -24.02
N ILE A 164 -6.02 -31.32 -23.98
CA ILE A 164 -7.13 -32.21 -23.61
C ILE A 164 -7.24 -33.37 -24.59
N ALA A 165 -7.09 -33.11 -25.89
CA ALA A 165 -7.09 -34.14 -26.93
C ALA A 165 -5.95 -35.16 -26.73
N ALA A 166 -4.73 -34.69 -26.46
CA ALA A 166 -3.59 -35.56 -26.18
C ALA A 166 -3.81 -36.44 -24.94
N ASP A 167 -4.35 -35.86 -23.86
CA ASP A 167 -4.66 -36.59 -22.62
C ASP A 167 -5.72 -37.68 -22.85
N MET A 168 -6.77 -37.39 -23.62
CA MET A 168 -7.79 -38.37 -23.99
C MET A 168 -7.21 -39.55 -24.77
N VAL A 169 -6.29 -39.28 -25.72
CA VAL A 169 -5.63 -40.31 -26.53
C VAL A 169 -4.69 -41.15 -25.67
N HIS A 170 -3.94 -40.52 -24.79
CA HIS A 170 -3.06 -41.19 -23.83
C HIS A 170 -3.85 -42.14 -22.93
N GLU A 171 -4.94 -41.66 -22.33
CA GLU A 171 -5.77 -42.46 -21.43
C GLU A 171 -6.47 -43.61 -22.16
N ARG A 172 -7.14 -43.37 -23.29
CA ARG A 172 -7.81 -44.46 -24.02
C ARG A 172 -6.82 -45.50 -24.57
N GLY A 173 -5.55 -45.13 -24.73
CA GLY A 173 -4.46 -46.03 -25.08
C GLY A 173 -4.17 -47.06 -23.98
N LYS A 174 -4.38 -46.70 -22.71
CA LYS A 174 -4.28 -47.63 -21.56
C LYS A 174 -5.48 -48.56 -21.50
N LYS A 175 -6.68 -47.97 -21.56
CA LYS A 175 -7.97 -48.66 -21.55
C LYS A 175 -9.03 -47.73 -22.13
N LYS A 176 -9.88 -48.25 -23.03
CA LYS A 176 -11.04 -47.51 -23.55
C LYS A 176 -11.91 -46.98 -22.40
N PHE A 177 -12.45 -45.79 -22.57
CA PHE A 177 -13.38 -45.20 -21.61
C PHE A 177 -14.67 -46.02 -21.57
N THR A 178 -15.12 -46.33 -20.37
CA THR A 178 -16.33 -47.12 -20.15
C THR A 178 -17.57 -46.24 -20.32
N ASP A 179 -17.53 -45.06 -19.72
CA ASP A 179 -18.60 -44.07 -19.70
C ASP A 179 -18.04 -42.66 -19.44
N TRP A 180 -18.93 -41.68 -19.30
CA TRP A 180 -18.55 -40.31 -18.99
C TRP A 180 -17.88 -40.13 -17.62
N PRO A 181 -18.39 -40.71 -16.51
CA PRO A 181 -17.68 -40.70 -15.24
C PRO A 181 -16.23 -41.20 -15.35
N ASP A 182 -15.98 -42.30 -16.06
CA ASP A 182 -14.64 -42.84 -16.29
C ASP A 182 -13.76 -41.84 -17.07
N LEU A 183 -14.28 -41.21 -18.12
CA LEU A 183 -13.57 -40.17 -18.86
C LEU A 183 -13.25 -38.94 -17.99
N ILE A 184 -14.24 -38.44 -17.23
CA ILE A 184 -14.10 -37.26 -16.36
C ILE A 184 -13.07 -37.51 -15.26
N ASN A 185 -13.07 -38.71 -14.68
CA ASN A 185 -12.15 -39.07 -13.61
C ASN A 185 -10.71 -39.24 -14.10
N ARG A 186 -10.52 -39.64 -15.36
CA ARG A 186 -9.20 -39.95 -15.92
C ARG A 186 -8.57 -38.78 -16.67
N VAL A 187 -9.38 -37.90 -17.24
CA VAL A 187 -8.92 -36.70 -17.95
C VAL A 187 -9.28 -35.48 -17.12
N THR A 188 -8.34 -34.99 -16.30
CA THR A 188 -8.58 -33.99 -15.26
C THR A 188 -9.24 -32.70 -15.76
N ALA A 189 -8.96 -32.29 -17.01
CA ALA A 189 -9.58 -31.11 -17.62
C ALA A 189 -11.12 -31.22 -17.78
N PHE A 190 -11.66 -32.43 -17.83
CA PHE A 190 -13.11 -32.70 -17.81
C PHE A 190 -13.72 -32.68 -16.41
N GLY A 191 -12.91 -32.67 -15.35
CA GLY A 191 -13.37 -32.50 -13.97
C GLY A 191 -14.12 -31.20 -13.73
N ALA A 192 -13.89 -30.19 -14.57
CA ALA A 192 -14.77 -29.03 -14.64
C ALA A 192 -16.06 -29.40 -15.42
N ALA A 193 -17.20 -29.41 -14.73
CA ALA A 193 -18.51 -29.74 -15.32
C ALA A 193 -18.81 -28.94 -16.61
N ARG A 194 -18.28 -27.71 -16.72
CA ARG A 194 -18.39 -26.85 -17.90
C ARG A 194 -17.71 -27.43 -19.14
N THR A 195 -16.54 -28.04 -18.99
CA THR A 195 -15.77 -28.63 -20.10
C THR A 195 -16.48 -29.85 -20.67
N ALA A 196 -16.92 -30.77 -19.80
CA ALA A 196 -17.70 -31.95 -20.22
C ALA A 196 -19.03 -31.58 -20.88
N MET A 197 -19.73 -30.58 -20.32
CA MET A 197 -20.96 -30.05 -20.89
C MET A 197 -20.74 -29.44 -22.28
N PHE A 198 -19.72 -28.60 -22.45
CA PHE A 198 -19.44 -28.00 -23.75
C PHE A 198 -18.95 -29.01 -24.78
N ALA A 199 -18.12 -29.98 -24.38
CA ALA A 199 -17.70 -31.03 -25.29
C ALA A 199 -18.88 -31.86 -25.79
N THR A 200 -19.83 -32.22 -24.92
CA THR A 200 -21.03 -32.97 -25.36
C THR A 200 -21.94 -32.13 -26.25
N LEU A 201 -22.10 -30.82 -25.96
CA LEU A 201 -22.83 -29.89 -26.82
C LEU A 201 -22.13 -29.72 -28.18
N GLY A 202 -20.81 -29.85 -28.19
CA GLY A 202 -19.96 -29.89 -29.38
C GLY A 202 -20.01 -31.18 -30.18
N GLY A 203 -20.73 -32.20 -29.71
CA GLY A 203 -20.88 -33.49 -30.38
C GLY A 203 -19.94 -34.60 -29.90
N LEU A 204 -19.19 -34.40 -28.81
CA LEU A 204 -18.41 -35.47 -28.18
C LEU A 204 -19.35 -36.47 -27.48
N ASN A 205 -19.08 -37.75 -27.71
CA ASN A 205 -19.73 -38.89 -27.08
C ASN A 205 -18.69 -39.84 -26.47
N VAL A 206 -19.15 -40.69 -25.55
CA VAL A 206 -18.39 -41.86 -25.06
C VAL A 206 -19.21 -43.10 -25.38
N ASN A 207 -18.68 -43.96 -26.26
CA ASN A 207 -19.39 -45.14 -26.77
C ASN A 207 -20.76 -44.80 -27.39
N GLY A 208 -20.83 -43.69 -28.14
CA GLY A 208 -22.04 -43.18 -28.77
C GLY A 208 -23.02 -42.48 -27.83
N LEU A 209 -22.73 -42.38 -26.53
CA LEU A 209 -23.57 -41.71 -25.55
C LEU A 209 -23.08 -40.30 -25.27
N ALA A 210 -24.00 -39.32 -25.31
CA ALA A 210 -23.78 -37.97 -24.81
C ALA A 210 -23.73 -37.96 -23.27
N LEU A 211 -23.20 -36.88 -22.68
CA LEU A 211 -23.17 -36.74 -21.22
C LEU A 211 -24.61 -36.73 -20.69
N PRO A 212 -24.98 -37.59 -19.72
CA PRO A 212 -26.33 -37.60 -19.19
C PRO A 212 -26.63 -36.27 -18.50
N GLY A 213 -27.68 -35.58 -18.97
CA GLY A 213 -28.20 -34.39 -18.33
C GLY A 213 -28.99 -34.71 -17.07
N PRO A 214 -29.20 -33.73 -16.17
CA PRO A 214 -30.17 -33.90 -15.09
C PRO A 214 -31.57 -34.19 -15.67
N PRO A 215 -32.44 -34.91 -14.94
CA PRO A 215 -33.81 -35.13 -15.37
C PRO A 215 -34.49 -33.78 -15.64
N PRO A 216 -35.22 -33.64 -16.75
CA PRO A 216 -35.83 -32.36 -17.11
C PRO A 216 -36.84 -31.94 -16.06
N ASP A 217 -36.85 -30.65 -15.72
CA ASP A 217 -37.79 -30.08 -14.77
C ASP A 217 -39.23 -30.24 -15.28
N ALA A 218 -40.09 -30.86 -14.48
CA ALA A 218 -41.46 -31.19 -14.85
C ALA A 218 -42.29 -29.94 -15.22
N SER A 219 -42.00 -28.78 -14.61
CA SER A 219 -42.66 -27.52 -14.94
C SER A 219 -42.24 -26.99 -16.32
N MET A 220 -40.96 -27.13 -16.67
CA MET A 220 -40.44 -26.75 -17.99
C MET A 220 -40.95 -27.70 -19.08
N VAL A 221 -41.10 -28.98 -18.77
CA VAL A 221 -41.72 -29.96 -19.69
C VAL A 221 -43.20 -29.64 -19.92
N ALA A 222 -43.94 -29.25 -18.87
CA ALA A 222 -45.34 -28.86 -19.00
C ALA A 222 -45.51 -27.59 -19.86
N LEU A 223 -44.66 -26.58 -19.66
CA LEU A 223 -44.65 -25.35 -20.45
C LEU A 223 -44.28 -25.59 -21.92
N ALA A 224 -43.26 -26.42 -22.19
CA ALA A 224 -42.88 -26.79 -23.54
C ALA A 224 -44.03 -27.51 -24.26
N ARG A 225 -44.71 -28.44 -23.57
CA ARG A 225 -45.85 -29.19 -24.12
C ARG A 225 -47.05 -28.29 -24.44
N GLU A 226 -47.29 -27.27 -23.62
CA GLU A 226 -48.34 -26.28 -23.88
C GLU A 226 -47.99 -25.39 -25.08
N SER A 227 -46.73 -24.95 -25.20
CA SER A 227 -46.26 -24.11 -26.31
C SER A 227 -46.30 -24.81 -27.67
N LEU A 228 -46.22 -26.15 -27.68
CA LEU A 228 -46.25 -26.97 -28.89
C LEU A 228 -47.66 -27.44 -29.27
N ARG A 229 -48.71 -27.05 -28.53
CA ARG A 229 -50.08 -27.32 -28.99
C ARG A 229 -50.36 -26.50 -30.25
N PRO A 230 -50.82 -27.12 -31.35
CA PRO A 230 -51.27 -26.37 -32.51
C PRO A 230 -52.49 -25.53 -32.13
N ARG A 231 -52.45 -24.24 -32.47
CA ARG A 231 -53.59 -23.33 -32.29
C ARG A 231 -54.70 -23.69 -33.29
N PRO A 232 -55.98 -23.60 -32.90
CA PRO A 232 -57.11 -23.96 -33.76
C PRO A 232 -57.25 -23.05 -34.98
#